data_AF-U9UV31-F1
#
_entry.id   AF-U9UV31-F1
#
_cell.length_a   1.000
_cell.length_b   1.000
_cell.length_c   1.000
_cell.angle_alpha   90.00
_cell.angle_beta   90.00
_cell.angle_gamma   90.00
#
_symmetry.space_group_name_H-M   'P 1'
#
loop_
_entity.id
_entity.type
_entity.pdbx_description
1 polymer ?
#
loop_
_entity_poly.entity_id
_entity_poly.type
_entity_poly.pdbx_seq_one_letter_code
_entity_poly.pdbx_strand_id
1 'polypeptide(L)'
;MTSVRPVKVSYIYACALPGIGEWKEWSPENIEKIVKKRKIEKLNPTFTPHTQFTKQWTMPILNKENEQDPIQGESVESMFHTGTANPHQKLNVQQMHEELLRRTELGEIEESDIPKVSTITNWISTFSRKWKEAMALRSLEEKTNSKNS
;
A
#
# COMPACT_ATOMS: atom_id res chain seq x y z
N MET A 1 -55.45 -29.16 21.76
CA MET A 1 -54.30 -29.60 20.94
C MET A 1 -53.36 -28.42 20.80
N THR A 2 -52.29 -28.36 21.60
CA THR A 2 -51.28 -27.30 21.52
C THR A 2 -50.52 -27.44 20.21
N SER A 3 -50.80 -26.53 19.27
CA SER A 3 -50.07 -26.43 18.00
C SER A 3 -48.63 -26.00 18.30
N VAL A 4 -47.72 -26.97 18.27
CA VAL A 4 -46.28 -26.74 18.37
C VAL A 4 -45.87 -26.07 17.08
N ARG A 5 -45.58 -24.76 17.11
CA ARG A 5 -45.08 -24.05 15.94
C ARG A 5 -43.73 -24.68 15.54
N PRO A 6 -43.52 -25.06 14.27
CA PRO A 6 -42.24 -25.60 13.85
C PRO A 6 -41.16 -24.55 14.05
N VAL A 7 -40.09 -24.94 14.74
CA VAL A 7 -38.90 -24.09 14.95
C VAL A 7 -38.30 -23.81 13.58
N LYS A 8 -38.34 -22.55 13.14
CA LYS A 8 -37.75 -22.14 11.87
C LYS A 8 -36.23 -22.23 11.99
N VAL A 9 -35.65 -23.30 11.45
CA VAL A 9 -34.20 -23.50 11.41
C VAL A 9 -33.62 -22.53 10.38
N SER A 10 -32.90 -21.51 10.82
CA SER A 10 -32.19 -20.56 9.95
C SER A 10 -30.76 -21.01 9.72
N TYR A 11 -30.30 -20.89 8.49
CA TYR A 11 -28.93 -21.21 8.08
C TYR A 11 -28.12 -19.93 7.86
N ILE A 12 -26.80 -20.02 8.05
CA ILE A 12 -25.87 -18.94 7.70
C ILE A 12 -24.98 -19.36 6.54
N TYR A 13 -24.69 -18.41 5.65
CA TYR A 13 -23.70 -18.59 4.59
C TYR A 13 -22.37 -17.99 5.03
N ALA A 14 -21.30 -18.77 4.94
CA ALA A 14 -19.96 -18.32 5.30
C ALA A 14 -18.90 -18.91 4.37
N CYS A 15 -17.83 -18.16 4.14
CA CYS A 15 -16.63 -18.58 3.44
C CYS A 15 -15.39 -18.33 4.32
N ALA A 16 -14.29 -19.04 4.06
CA ALA A 16 -13.07 -18.91 4.86
C ALA A 16 -12.35 -17.57 4.63
N LEU A 17 -12.44 -17.01 3.42
CA LEU A 17 -11.82 -15.76 3.04
C LEU A 17 -12.79 -14.91 2.19
N PRO A 18 -12.88 -13.58 2.43
CA PRO A 18 -13.69 -12.70 1.60
C PRO A 18 -13.19 -12.72 0.14
N GLY A 19 -14.09 -12.98 -0.81
CA GLY A 19 -13.78 -12.97 -2.25
C GLY A 19 -12.95 -14.15 -2.77
N ILE A 20 -12.63 -15.14 -1.92
CA ILE A 20 -11.85 -16.32 -2.30
C ILE A 20 -12.54 -17.59 -1.78
N GLY A 21 -12.95 -18.46 -2.71
CA GLY A 21 -13.56 -19.77 -2.42
C GLY A 21 -15.10 -19.79 -2.47
N GLU A 22 -15.66 -20.98 -2.34
CA GLU A 22 -17.11 -21.20 -2.40
C GLU A 22 -17.80 -20.89 -1.06
N TRP A 23 -18.97 -20.27 -1.14
CA TRP A 23 -19.85 -20.05 0.01
C TRP A 23 -20.46 -21.37 0.48
N LYS A 24 -20.40 -21.63 1.78
CA LYS A 24 -20.96 -22.83 2.39
C LYS A 24 -22.10 -22.47 3.33
N GLU A 25 -23.15 -23.28 3.31
CA GLU A 25 -24.30 -23.16 4.21
C GLU A 25 -24.05 -23.93 5.51
N TRP A 26 -24.34 -23.28 6.64
CA TRP A 26 -24.10 -23.82 7.97
C TRP A 26 -25.39 -23.87 8.77
N SER A 27 -25.76 -25.07 9.22
CA SER A 27 -26.87 -25.30 10.14
C SER A 27 -26.44 -25.09 11.61
N PRO A 28 -27.38 -24.85 12.53
CA PRO A 28 -27.09 -24.75 13.95
C PRO A 28 -26.34 -25.98 14.52
N GLU A 29 -26.67 -27.19 14.08
CA GLU A 29 -26.02 -28.43 14.54
C GLU A 29 -24.56 -28.52 14.08
N ASN A 30 -24.28 -28.03 12.87
CA ASN A 30 -22.91 -27.97 12.35
C ASN A 30 -22.07 -26.99 13.16
N ILE A 31 -22.64 -25.84 13.53
CA ILE A 31 -21.98 -24.84 14.37
C ILE A 31 -21.72 -25.40 15.78
N GLU A 32 -22.73 -26.04 16.38
CA GLU A 32 -22.63 -26.62 17.72
C GLU A 32 -21.52 -27.69 17.79
N LYS A 33 -21.39 -28.52 16.76
CA LYS A 33 -20.29 -29.51 16.65
C LYS A 33 -18.91 -28.84 16.61
N ILE A 34 -18.76 -27.68 15.98
CA ILE A 34 -17.48 -26.96 15.94
C ILE A 34 -17.13 -26.42 17.33
N VAL A 35 -18.08 -25.75 17.97
CA VAL A 35 -17.89 -25.15 19.30
C VAL A 35 -17.56 -26.22 20.35
N LYS A 36 -18.22 -27.38 20.28
CA LYS A 36 -17.92 -28.52 21.17
C LYS A 36 -16.55 -29.15 20.91
N LYS A 37 -16.08 -29.18 19.66
CA LYS A 37 -14.81 -29.82 19.28
C LYS A 37 -13.58 -28.94 19.52
N ARG A 38 -13.72 -27.62 19.58
CA ARG A 38 -12.57 -26.69 19.64
C ARG A 38 -12.77 -25.64 20.71
N LYS A 39 -11.77 -25.47 21.57
CA LYS A 39 -11.68 -24.32 22.47
C LYS A 39 -11.26 -23.11 21.62
N ILE A 40 -12.14 -22.12 21.51
CA ILE A 40 -11.86 -20.89 20.78
C ILE A 40 -11.05 -19.99 21.72
N GLU A 41 -9.73 -20.07 21.62
CA GLU A 41 -8.83 -19.19 22.35
C GLU A 41 -8.48 -17.97 21.49
N LYS A 42 -8.45 -16.79 22.12
CA LYS A 42 -8.02 -15.56 21.45
C LYS A 42 -6.54 -15.72 21.10
N LEU A 43 -6.23 -15.77 19.80
CA LEU A 43 -4.85 -15.77 19.34
C LEU A 43 -4.17 -14.48 19.83
N ASN A 44 -2.96 -14.62 20.36
CA ASN A 44 -2.10 -13.50 20.74
C ASN A 44 -1.04 -13.35 19.64
N PRO A 45 -1.33 -12.59 18.56
CA PRO A 45 -0.40 -12.50 17.44
C PRO A 45 0.87 -11.80 17.87
N THR A 46 2.02 -12.42 17.61
CA THR A 46 3.31 -11.77 17.78
C THR A 46 3.47 -10.72 16.69
N PHE A 47 3.38 -9.45 17.05
CA PHE A 47 3.65 -8.36 16.12
C PHE A 47 5.16 -8.31 15.85
N THR A 48 5.57 -8.61 14.62
CA THR A 48 6.95 -8.38 14.21
C THR A 48 7.12 -6.88 13.94
N PRO A 49 8.16 -6.22 14.49
CA PRO A 49 8.45 -4.85 14.12
C PRO A 49 8.74 -4.77 12.61
N HIS A 50 8.23 -3.72 11.96
CA HIS A 50 8.52 -3.45 10.56
C HIS A 50 10.03 -3.29 10.35
N THR A 51 10.58 -3.97 9.35
CA THR A 51 11.98 -3.82 8.94
C THR A 51 12.27 -2.36 8.60
N GLN A 52 13.01 -1.67 9.47
CA GLN A 52 13.53 -0.35 9.17
C GLN A 52 14.81 -0.50 8.34
N PHE A 53 14.82 0.10 7.16
CA PHE A 53 16.02 0.16 6.33
C PHE A 53 17.10 0.95 7.08
N THR A 54 18.26 0.35 7.31
CA THR A 54 19.38 0.96 8.04
C THR A 54 20.15 1.98 7.23
N LYS A 55 19.98 1.98 5.90
CA LYS A 55 20.59 2.97 4.99
C LYS A 55 19.55 4.05 4.66
N GLN A 56 19.81 5.29 5.08
CA GLN A 56 19.16 6.45 4.49
C GLN A 56 19.57 6.52 3.02
N TRP A 57 18.60 6.39 2.12
CA TRP A 57 18.81 6.66 0.71
C TRP A 57 18.90 8.18 0.54
N THR A 58 20.09 8.74 0.80
CA THR A 58 20.40 10.14 0.53
C THR A 58 21.27 10.17 -0.71
N MET A 59 20.65 10.34 -1.88
CA MET A 59 21.40 10.59 -3.11
C MET A 59 22.16 11.91 -2.95
N PRO A 60 23.44 12.01 -3.36
CA PRO A 60 24.16 13.27 -3.32
C PRO A 60 23.44 14.25 -4.24
N ILE A 61 22.86 15.30 -3.65
CA ILE A 61 22.33 16.43 -4.40
C ILE A 61 23.53 17.10 -5.05
N LEU A 62 23.70 16.87 -6.36
CA LEU A 62 24.71 17.54 -7.15
C LEU A 62 24.27 19.01 -7.32
N ASN A 63 24.76 19.89 -6.46
CA ASN A 63 24.62 21.32 -6.63
C ASN A 63 25.42 21.72 -7.88
N LYS A 64 24.74 21.89 -9.02
CA LYS A 64 25.24 22.71 -10.12
C LYS A 64 24.48 24.01 -10.11
N GLU A 65 25.15 25.03 -9.59
CA GLU A 65 24.77 26.41 -9.85
C GLU A 65 25.07 26.70 -11.33
N ASN A 66 24.04 27.19 -12.01
CA ASN A 66 24.06 27.96 -13.25
C ASN A 66 23.78 27.20 -14.56
N GLU A 67 22.82 27.80 -15.26
CA GLU A 67 22.38 27.61 -16.64
C GLU A 67 21.22 26.64 -16.90
N GLN A 68 20.25 27.18 -17.63
CA GLN A 68 18.90 26.68 -17.85
C GLN A 68 18.92 25.47 -18.78
N ASP A 69 18.85 24.27 -18.21
CA ASP A 69 18.39 23.05 -18.89
C ASP A 69 17.56 22.23 -17.89
N PRO A 70 16.34 21.79 -18.22
CA PRO A 70 15.46 21.10 -17.27
C PRO A 70 15.85 19.62 -17.17
N ILE A 71 16.95 19.33 -16.47
CA ILE A 71 17.21 17.98 -15.95
C ILE A 71 17.13 18.07 -14.42
N GLN A 72 15.89 18.18 -13.94
CA GLN A 72 15.56 18.15 -12.51
C GLN A 72 15.66 16.70 -12.00
N GLY A 73 16.80 16.39 -11.40
CA GLY A 73 17.00 15.34 -10.38
C GLY A 73 16.21 14.05 -10.63
N GLU A 74 16.69 13.22 -11.55
CA GLU A 74 15.89 12.13 -12.08
C GLU A 74 15.97 10.83 -11.22
N SER A 75 15.13 10.75 -10.18
CA SER A 75 14.93 9.58 -9.30
C SER A 75 13.50 9.04 -9.42
N VAL A 76 13.21 7.85 -8.86
CA VAL A 76 11.86 7.28 -8.71
C VAL A 76 10.89 8.30 -8.08
N GLU A 77 11.40 9.15 -7.19
CA GLU A 77 10.66 10.25 -6.58
C GLU A 77 10.31 11.37 -7.57
N SER A 78 11.25 11.78 -8.43
CA SER A 78 10.99 12.78 -9.47
C SER A 78 9.99 12.28 -10.52
N MET A 79 10.12 11.02 -10.93
CA MET A 79 9.14 10.36 -11.80
C MET A 79 7.73 10.37 -11.18
N PHE A 80 7.64 10.09 -9.87
CA PHE A 80 6.38 10.10 -9.14
C PHE A 80 5.77 11.51 -9.07
N HIS A 81 6.57 12.53 -8.77
CA HIS A 81 6.11 13.93 -8.73
C HIS A 81 5.66 14.43 -10.10
N THR A 82 6.42 14.11 -11.16
CA THR A 82 6.08 14.45 -12.55
C THR A 82 4.75 13.84 -12.96
N GLY A 83 4.54 12.54 -12.70
CA GLY A 83 3.27 11.88 -12.97
C GLY A 83 2.10 12.35 -12.10
N THR A 84 2.39 12.94 -10.93
CA THR A 84 1.38 13.54 -10.05
C THR A 84 0.99 14.94 -10.53
N ALA A 85 1.95 15.72 -11.05
CA ALA A 85 1.70 17.05 -11.61
C ALA A 85 1.06 16.99 -13.01
N ASN A 86 1.42 15.98 -13.81
CA ASN A 86 0.91 15.77 -15.15
C ASN A 86 0.49 14.30 -15.39
N PRO A 87 -0.82 14.00 -15.45
CA PRO A 87 -1.31 12.64 -15.67
C PRO A 87 -0.83 11.99 -16.98
N HIS A 88 -0.51 12.78 -18.01
CA HIS A 88 0.00 12.27 -19.29
C HIS A 88 1.45 11.79 -19.21
N GLN A 89 2.21 12.23 -18.21
CA GLN A 89 3.60 11.82 -17.96
C GLN A 89 3.68 10.77 -16.85
N LYS A 90 2.54 10.22 -16.42
CA LYS A 90 2.49 9.24 -15.35
C LYS A 90 3.04 7.90 -15.83
N LEU A 91 4.18 7.51 -15.29
CA LEU A 91 4.80 6.22 -15.54
C LEU A 91 4.20 5.15 -14.62
N ASN A 92 4.00 3.95 -15.18
CA ASN A 92 3.73 2.75 -14.40
C ASN A 92 5.03 2.17 -13.83
N VAL A 93 4.94 1.21 -12.90
CA VAL A 93 6.11 0.59 -12.25
C VAL A 93 7.12 0.01 -13.25
N GLN A 94 6.66 -0.65 -14.31
CA GLN A 94 7.54 -1.21 -15.34
C GLN A 94 8.24 -0.10 -16.12
N GLN A 95 7.51 0.94 -16.51
CA GLN A 95 8.07 2.09 -17.22
C GLN A 95 9.08 2.86 -16.35
N MET A 96 8.82 2.97 -15.04
CA MET A 96 9.79 3.56 -14.11
C MET A 96 11.06 2.71 -14.03
N HIS A 97 10.94 1.38 -14.04
CA HIS A 97 12.09 0.47 -14.07
C HIS A 97 12.86 0.56 -15.39
N GLU A 98 12.17 0.57 -16.54
CA GLU A 98 12.78 0.72 -17.87
C GLU A 98 13.53 2.05 -18.00
N GLU A 99 12.99 3.14 -17.49
CA GLU A 99 13.66 4.44 -17.52
C GLU A 99 14.91 4.47 -16.61
N LEU A 100 14.91 3.71 -15.50
CA LEU A 100 16.13 3.49 -14.70
C LEU A 100 17.18 2.64 -15.44
N LEU A 101 16.75 1.62 -16.19
CA LEU A 101 17.64 0.82 -17.04
C LEU A 101 18.27 1.69 -18.13
N ARG A 102 17.48 2.51 -18.81
CA ARG A 102 17.96 3.44 -19.85
C ARG A 102 19.05 4.38 -19.34
N ARG A 103 18.99 4.78 -18.08
CA ARG A 103 20.00 5.65 -17.44
C ARG A 103 21.25 4.92 -17.00
N THR A 104 21.13 3.62 -16.73
CA THR A 104 22.28 2.75 -16.52
C THR A 104 23.08 2.61 -17.81
N GLU A 105 22.40 2.44 -18.94
CA GLU A 105 23.04 2.42 -20.27
C GLU A 105 23.72 3.76 -20.61
N LEU A 106 23.20 4.88 -20.08
CA LEU A 106 23.78 6.22 -20.23
C LEU A 106 24.96 6.47 -19.27
N GLY A 107 25.26 5.53 -18.36
CA GLY A 107 26.34 5.64 -17.38
C GLY A 107 26.06 6.61 -16.23
N GLU A 108 24.80 7.04 -16.05
CA GLU A 108 24.39 7.96 -14.99
C GLU A 108 24.15 7.24 -13.66
N ILE A 109 23.83 5.95 -13.70
CA ILE A 109 23.51 5.10 -12.56
C ILE A 109 24.28 3.78 -12.71
N GLU A 110 24.84 3.26 -11.62
CA GLU A 110 25.47 1.94 -11.62
C GLU A 110 24.38 0.85 -11.73
N GLU A 111 24.62 -0.20 -12.53
CA GLU A 111 23.66 -1.31 -12.69
C GLU A 111 23.31 -1.97 -11.34
N SER A 112 24.24 -1.96 -10.39
CA SER A 112 24.05 -2.49 -9.04
C SER A 112 23.03 -1.68 -8.21
N ASP A 113 22.81 -0.42 -8.56
CA ASP A 113 21.89 0.49 -7.88
C ASP A 113 20.47 0.42 -8.45
N ILE A 114 20.22 -0.35 -9.52
CA ILE A 114 18.87 -0.52 -10.07
C ILE A 114 18.00 -1.32 -9.08
N PRO A 115 16.95 -0.72 -8.50
CA PRO A 115 16.04 -1.43 -7.63
C PRO A 115 15.15 -2.37 -8.44
N LYS A 116 14.89 -3.56 -7.91
CA LYS A 116 13.91 -4.49 -8.47
C LYS A 116 12.53 -3.82 -8.58
N VAL A 117 11.75 -4.23 -9.58
CA VAL A 117 10.33 -3.86 -9.76
C VAL A 117 9.50 -3.95 -8.47
N SER A 118 9.71 -5.00 -7.65
CA SER A 118 9.00 -5.17 -6.38
C SER A 118 9.40 -4.11 -5.35
N THR A 119 10.67 -3.70 -5.34
CA THR A 119 11.17 -2.61 -4.51
C THR A 119 10.54 -1.28 -4.92
N ILE A 120 10.45 -0.99 -6.22
CA ILE A 120 9.78 0.20 -6.75
C ILE A 120 8.30 0.21 -6.34
N THR A 121 7.61 -0.92 -6.50
CA THR A 121 6.19 -1.07 -6.12
C THR A 121 5.96 -0.80 -4.63
N ASN A 122 6.79 -1.38 -3.78
CA ASN A 122 6.71 -1.19 -2.33
C ASN A 122 7.02 0.25 -1.93
N TRP A 123 8.01 0.86 -2.59
CA TRP A 123 8.36 2.26 -2.40
C TRP A 123 7.20 3.18 -2.77
N ILE A 124 6.61 3.03 -3.96
CA ILE A 124 5.45 3.82 -4.41
C ILE A 124 4.28 3.68 -3.42
N SER A 125 3.98 2.46 -2.97
CA SER A 125 2.88 2.21 -2.03
C SER A 125 3.11 2.92 -0.70
N THR A 126 4.34 2.84 -0.17
CA THR A 126 4.71 3.43 1.12
C THR A 126 4.76 4.97 1.03
N PHE A 127 5.37 5.47 -0.04
CA PHE A 127 5.51 6.90 -0.31
C PHE A 127 4.14 7.55 -0.55
N SER A 128 3.29 6.94 -1.38
CA SER A 128 1.92 7.42 -1.63
C SER A 128 1.11 7.55 -0.34
N ARG A 129 1.25 6.62 0.59
CA ARG A 129 0.57 6.70 1.90
C ARG A 129 1.07 7.90 2.69
N LYS A 130 2.38 8.03 2.88
CA LYS A 130 2.98 9.16 3.62
C LYS A 130 2.61 10.51 2.98
N TRP A 131 2.64 10.59 1.66
CA TRP A 131 2.24 11.79 0.92
C TRP A 131 0.78 12.16 1.17
N LYS A 132 -0.14 11.19 1.08
CA LYS A 132 -1.57 11.43 1.37
C LYS A 132 -1.79 11.89 2.81
N GLU A 133 -1.08 11.29 3.77
CA GLU A 133 -1.11 11.71 5.18
C GLU A 133 -0.62 13.16 5.33
N ALA A 134 0.52 13.52 4.74
CA ALA A 134 1.06 14.87 4.78
C ALA A 134 0.13 15.92 4.14
N MET A 135 -0.48 15.59 2.99
CA MET A 135 -1.46 16.46 2.33
C MET A 135 -2.73 16.64 3.16
N ALA A 136 -3.21 15.59 3.83
CA ALA A 136 -4.35 15.69 4.74
C ALA A 136 -4.03 16.58 5.94
N LEU A 137 -2.85 16.45 6.54
CA LEU A 137 -2.40 17.31 7.64
C LEU A 137 -2.33 18.78 7.23
N ARG A 138 -1.73 19.09 6.07
CA ARG A 138 -1.66 20.46 5.53
C ARG A 138 -3.05 21.05 5.28
N SER A 139 -3.98 20.27 4.72
CA SER A 139 -5.36 20.71 4.51
C SER A 139 -6.10 21.01 5.82
N LEU A 140 -5.79 20.28 6.90
CA LEU A 140 -6.34 20.57 8.22
C LEU A 140 -5.72 21.85 8.81
N GLU A 141 -4.41 22.04 8.68
CA GLU A 141 -3.71 23.24 9.14
C GLU A 141 -4.25 24.51 8.46
N GLU A 142 -4.41 24.50 7.13
CA GLU A 142 -5.00 25.61 6.35
C GLU A 142 -6.42 25.96 6.84
N LYS A 143 -7.24 24.94 7.16
CA LYS A 143 -8.59 25.16 7.71
C LYS A 143 -8.57 25.75 9.11
N THR A 144 -7.59 25.38 9.94
CA THR A 144 -7.46 25.95 11.28
C THR A 144 -6.95 27.39 11.23
N ASN A 145 -6.00 27.69 10.32
CA ASN A 145 -5.40 29.02 10.16
C ASN A 145 -6.31 30.05 9.46
N SER A 146 -7.34 29.59 8.75
CA SER A 146 -8.39 30.45 8.19
C SER A 146 -9.50 30.79 9.18
N LYS A 147 -9.56 30.12 10.34
CA LYS A 147 -10.67 30.27 11.32
C LYS A 147 -10.32 31.17 12.50
N ASN A 148 -9.04 31.51 12.63
CA ASN A 148 -8.41 32.33 13.66
C ASN A 148 -7.83 33.65 13.09
N SER A 149 -8.13 33.97 11.83
CA SER A 149 -7.87 35.27 11.18
C SER A 149 -9.16 36.01 10.87
#